data_AF-A0A562PI34-F1
#
_entry.id   AF-A0A562PI34-F1
#
_cell.length_a   1.000
_cell.length_b   1.000
_cell.length_c   1.000
_cell.angle_alpha   90.00
_cell.angle_beta   90.00
_cell.angle_gamma   90.00
#
_symmetry.space_group_name_H-M   'P 1'
#
loop_
_entity.id
_entity.type
_entity.pdbx_description
1 polymer ?
#
loop_
_entity_poly.entity_id
_entity_poly.type
_entity_poly.pdbx_seq_one_letter_code
_entity_poly.pdbx_strand_id
1 'polypeptide(L)' 'MIMSTTITHRGTRIVTLDATEEPATQCKPGDIAIQPVDGGWALWFVAADGSIDGYDEPYPSHQEALWSAKAAAEYAGE' A
#
# COMPACT_ATOMS: atom_id res chain seq x y z
N MET A 1 -9.19 17.95 -3.58
CA MET A 1 -9.57 16.82 -2.71
C MET A 1 -9.18 15.57 -3.47
N ILE A 2 -7.95 15.11 -3.29
CA ILE A 2 -7.56 13.78 -3.78
C ILE A 2 -8.16 12.79 -2.79
N MET A 3 -9.00 11.88 -3.29
CA MET A 3 -9.70 10.89 -2.48
C MET A 3 -8.84 9.64 -2.42
N SER A 4 -8.59 9.13 -1.21
CA SER A 4 -7.90 7.88 -0.98
C SER A 4 -8.56 6.78 -1.81
N THR A 5 -7.82 6.21 -2.76
CA THR A 5 -8.39 5.32 -3.79
C THR A 5 -8.11 3.89 -3.40
N THR A 6 -9.16 3.10 -3.16
CA THR A 6 -9.01 1.67 -2.80
C THR A 6 -9.32 0.78 -3.99
N ILE A 7 -8.44 -0.19 -4.26
CA ILE A 7 -8.56 -1.16 -5.35
C ILE A 7 -8.45 -2.56 -4.74
N THR A 8 -9.37 -3.46 -5.06
CA THR A 8 -9.24 -4.87 -4.64
C THR A 8 -8.57 -5.69 -5.74
N HIS A 9 -7.48 -6.38 -5.42
CA HIS A 9 -6.78 -7.29 -6.31
C HIS A 9 -6.68 -8.66 -5.64
N ARG A 10 -7.25 -9.70 -6.26
CA ARG A 10 -7.14 -11.10 -5.79
C ARG A 10 -7.57 -11.38 -4.34
N GLY A 11 -8.40 -10.51 -3.75
CA GLY A 11 -8.85 -10.61 -2.35
C GLY A 11 -8.11 -9.67 -1.40
N THR A 12 -6.96 -9.15 -1.82
CA THR A 12 -6.16 -8.15 -1.11
C THR A 12 -6.63 -6.75 -1.50
N ARG A 13 -6.77 -5.84 -0.54
CA ARG A 13 -7.11 -4.43 -0.82
C ARG A 13 -5.84 -3.61 -0.88
N ILE A 14 -5.71 -2.84 -1.95
CA ILE A 14 -4.64 -1.89 -2.21
C ILE A 14 -5.21 -0.49 -2.01
N VAL A 15 -4.76 0.20 -0.97
CA VAL A 15 -5.28 1.51 -0.56
C VAL A 15 -4.25 2.58 -0.92
N THR A 16 -4.57 3.46 -1.86
CA THR A 16 -3.73 4.64 -2.12
C THR A 16 -4.10 5.73 -1.13
N LEU A 17 -3.15 6.09 -0.27
CA LEU A 17 -3.25 7.08 0.78
C LEU A 17 -2.62 8.40 0.35
N ASP A 18 -3.02 9.48 1.01
CA ASP A 18 -2.34 10.77 0.94
C ASP A 18 -1.06 10.81 1.79
N ALA A 19 -0.18 11.78 1.50
CA ALA A 19 1.07 11.98 2.26
C ALA A 19 0.83 12.23 3.75
N THR A 20 -0.35 12.72 4.12
CA THR A 20 -0.75 13.02 5.51
C THR A 20 -1.57 11.91 6.15
N GLU A 21 -1.94 10.86 5.41
CA GLU A 21 -2.77 9.77 5.92
C GLU A 21 -1.93 8.63 6.48
N GLU A 22 -2.31 8.12 7.66
CA GLU A 22 -1.60 7.02 8.29
C GLU A 22 -2.15 5.65 7.84
N PRO A 23 -1.28 4.75 7.33
CA PRO A 23 -1.70 3.41 6.92
C PRO A 23 -2.30 2.60 8.07
N ALA A 24 -1.82 2.77 9.30
CA ALA A 24 -2.38 2.11 10.48
C ALA A 24 -3.87 2.40 10.73
N THR A 25 -4.31 3.60 10.32
CA THR A 25 -5.67 4.09 10.59
C THR A 25 -6.61 3.84 9.42
N GLN A 26 -6.09 3.86 8.20
CA GLN A 26 -6.89 3.74 6.97
C GLN A 26 -6.94 2.31 6.41
N CYS A 27 -5.93 1.49 6.69
CA CYS A 27 -5.83 0.13 6.20
C CYS A 27 -6.22 -0.88 7.28
N LYS A 28 -6.66 -2.07 6.86
CA LYS A 28 -6.90 -3.21 7.77
C LYS A 28 -5.80 -4.25 7.62
N PRO A 29 -5.59 -5.11 8.61
CA PRO A 29 -4.74 -6.29 8.47
C PRO A 29 -5.03 -7.07 7.17
N GLY A 30 -3.96 -7.31 6.41
CA GLY A 30 -3.98 -7.93 5.08
C GLY A 30 -4.04 -6.94 3.91
N ASP A 31 -4.13 -5.63 4.17
CA ASP A 31 -4.12 -4.62 3.11
C ASP A 31 -2.70 -4.16 2.76
N ILE A 32 -2.58 -3.57 1.57
CA ILE A 32 -1.38 -2.91 1.07
C ILE A 32 -1.69 -1.44 0.86
N ALA A 33 -1.03 -0.56 1.61
CA ALA A 33 -1.10 0.87 1.43
C ALA A 33 -0.02 1.36 0.44
N ILE A 34 -0.39 2.31 -0.42
CA ILE A 34 0.51 3.06 -1.28
C ILE A 34 0.48 4.51 -0.80
N GLN A 35 1.61 5.07 -0.40
CA GLN A 35 1.67 6.44 0.10
C GLN A 35 2.73 7.25 -0.67
N PRO A 36 2.43 8.49 -1.09
CA PRO A 36 3.45 9.37 -1.65
C PRO A 36 4.39 9.83 -0.53
N VAL A 37 5.70 9.70 -0.77
CA VAL A 37 6.78 10.11 0.15
C VAL A 37 7.73 11.06 -0.56
N ASP A 38 8.62 11.71 0.20
CA ASP A 38 9.62 12.61 -0.39
C ASP A 38 10.54 11.82 -1.33
N GLY A 39 10.41 12.05 -2.63
CA GLY A 39 11.17 11.34 -3.66
C GLY A 39 10.45 10.17 -4.33
N GLY A 40 9.18 9.86 -4.00
CA GLY A 40 8.48 8.79 -4.71
C GLY A 40 7.21 8.27 -4.03
N TRP A 41 7.02 6.96 -4.09
CA TRP A 41 5.86 6.24 -3.57
C TRP A 41 6.32 5.04 -2.74
N ALA A 42 6.01 5.07 -1.45
CA ALA A 42 6.27 3.96 -0.54
C ALA A 42 5.10 2.96 -0.54
N LEU A 43 5.42 1.70 -0.29
CA LEU A 43 4.45 0.64 -0.03
C LEU A 43 4.50 0.26 1.44
N TRP A 44 3.32 0.09 2.02
CA TRP A 44 3.13 -0.30 3.41
C TRP A 44 2.23 -1.54 3.46
N PHE A 45 2.72 -2.65 3.99
CA PHE A 45 2.01 -3.90 4.19
C PHE A 45 1.50 -3.96 5.62
N VAL A 46 0.18 -4.08 5.79
CA VAL A 46 -0.40 -4.23 7.12
C VAL A 46 -0.54 -5.72 7.43
N ALA A 47 0.30 -6.22 8.33
CA ALA A 47 0.24 -7.60 8.79
C ALA A 47 -1.01 -7.85 9.66
N ALA A 48 -1.36 -9.13 9.84
CA ALA A 48 -2.50 -9.55 10.66
C ALA A 48 -2.40 -9.11 12.13
N ASP A 49 -1.17 -8.96 12.63
CA ASP A 49 -0.86 -8.49 13.99
C ASP A 49 -0.98 -6.96 14.15
N GLY A 50 -1.26 -6.22 13.05
CA GLY A 50 -1.28 -4.76 13.03
C GLY A 50 0.10 -4.13 12.85
N SER A 51 1.15 -4.95 12.74
CA SER A 51 2.48 -4.50 12.32
C SER A 51 2.43 -3.99 10.88
N ILE A 52 3.09 -2.87 10.63
CA ILE A 52 3.23 -2.29 9.30
C ILE A 52 4.66 -2.49 8.84
N ASP A 53 4.81 -3.19 7.74
CA ASP A 53 6.09 -3.39 7.06
C ASP A 53 6.12 -2.56 5.79
N GLY A 54 7.27 -2.11 5.32
CA GLY A 54 7.35 -1.32 4.11
C GLY A 54 8.68 -1.47 3.43
N TYR A 55 8.73 -1.20 2.12
CA TYR A 55 9.99 -1.21 1.41
C TYR A 55 10.84 0.00 1.83
N ASP A 56 12.14 -0.24 2.02
CA ASP A 56 13.13 0.80 2.36
C ASP A 56 13.32 1.79 1.20
N GLU A 57 13.17 1.31 -0.04
CA GLU A 57 13.31 2.11 -1.26
C GLU A 57 11.94 2.51 -1.83
N PRO A 58 11.66 3.83 -1.96
CA PRO A 58 10.45 4.29 -2.59
C PRO A 58 10.51 4.17 -4.11
N TYR A 59 9.36 3.89 -4.72
CA TYR A 59 9.22 3.79 -6.17
C TYR A 59 9.17 5.17 -6.82
N PRO A 60 9.72 5.33 -8.04
CA PRO A 60 9.75 6.61 -8.74
C PRO A 60 8.36 7.08 -9.21
N SER A 61 7.35 6.20 -9.23
CA SER A 61 6.00 6.52 -9.71
C SER A 61 4.92 5.65 -9.07
N HIS A 62 3.71 6.20 -8.94
CA HIS A 62 2.54 5.51 -8.39
C HIS A 62 2.26 4.19 -9.11
N GLN A 63 2.43 4.17 -10.43
CA GLN A 63 2.18 3.00 -11.25
C GLN A 63 3.13 1.83 -10.91
N GLU A 64 4.40 2.12 -10.64
CA GLU A 64 5.40 1.10 -10.24
C GLU A 64 5.09 0.55 -8.85
N ALA A 65 4.75 1.42 -7.90
CA ALA A 65 4.27 1.01 -6.58
C ALA A 65 3.00 0.14 -6.70
N LEU A 66 2.06 0.52 -7.56
CA LEU A 66 0.84 -0.25 -7.78
C LEU A 66 1.10 -1.63 -8.40
N TRP A 67 2.05 -1.75 -9.32
CA TRP A 67 2.46 -3.05 -9.88
C TRP A 67 3.10 -3.94 -8.82
N SER A 68 3.99 -3.39 -8.00
CA SER A 68 4.60 -4.14 -6.90
C SER A 68 3.58 -4.53 -5.82
N ALA A 69 2.62 -3.65 -5.50
CA ALA A 69 1.51 -3.98 -4.61
C ALA A 69 0.67 -5.15 -5.15
N LYS A 70 0.34 -5.13 -6.45
CA LYS A 70 -0.40 -6.23 -7.09
C LYS A 70 0.39 -7.54 -7.05
N ALA A 71 1.69 -7.49 -7.32
CA ALA A 71 2.55 -8.67 -7.25
C ALA A 71 2.60 -9.23 -5.82
N ALA A 72 2.79 -8.39 -4.80
CA ALA A 72 2.77 -8.82 -3.41
C ALA A 72 1.39 -9.39 -2.99
N ALA A 73 0.30 -8.81 -3.47
CA ALA A 73 -1.05 -9.33 -3.28
C ALA A 73 -1.26 -10.73 -3.88
N GLU A 74 -0.56 -11.06 -4.99
CA GLU A 74 -0.60 -12.40 -5.58
C GLU A 74 0.06 -13.44 -4.67
N TYR A 75 1.19 -13.10 -4.05
CA TYR A 75 1.92 -13.99 -3.13
C TYR A 75 1.27 -14.14 -1.75
N ALA A 76 0.59 -13.10 -1.27
CA ALA A 76 -0.06 -13.12 0.04
C ALA A 76 -1.34 -13.97 0.09
N GLY A 77 -1.88 -14.38 -1.06
CA GLY A 77 -3.11 -15.15 -1.19
C GLY A 77 -2.96 -16.66 -1.32
N GLU A 78 -1.74 -17.21 -1.15
CA GLU A 78 -1.46 -18.66 -1.15
C GLU A 78 -1.66 -19.33 0.22
#